data_AF-A0A2W2LGM7-F1
#
_entry.id   AF-A0A2W2LGM7-F1
#
_cell.length_a   1.000
_cell.length_b   1.000
_cell.length_c   1.000
_cell.angle_alpha   90.00
_cell.angle_beta   90.00
_cell.angle_gamma   90.00
#
_symmetry.space_group_name_H-M   'P 1'
#
loop_
_entity.id
_entity.type
_entity.pdbx_description
1 polymer ?
#
loop_
_entity_poly.entity_id
_entity_poly.type
_entity_poly.pdbx_seq_one_letter_code
_entity_poly.pdbx_strand_id
1 'polypeptide(L)' 'MGSRRLAVAEAASEPRGLPSRYLTPDDLVAMFDLPSVETVYQWRRKRTGPRGFRVGRHLRYDPADVQAWVESLREGAAA' A
#
# COMPACT_ATOMS: atom_id res chain seq x y z
N MET A 1 8.68 19.18 23.33
CA MET A 1 8.91 19.70 21.96
C MET A 1 9.75 18.70 21.22
N GLY A 2 9.38 18.42 19.96
CA GLY A 2 10.30 17.87 18.97
C GLY A 2 10.44 16.35 18.94
N SER A 3 9.93 15.78 17.85
CA SER A 3 10.56 14.65 17.15
C SER A 3 10.22 13.24 17.65
N ARG A 4 9.06 12.74 17.21
CA ARG A 4 9.01 11.37 16.68
C ARG A 4 8.93 11.47 15.16
N ARG A 5 10.10 11.54 14.52
CA ARG A 5 10.25 11.31 13.08
C ARG A 5 9.70 9.91 12.80
N LEU A 6 8.48 9.84 12.28
CA LEU A 6 8.03 8.70 11.50
C LEU A 6 8.79 8.73 10.19
N ALA A 7 10.03 8.23 10.24
CA ALA A 7 10.78 7.80 9.09
C ALA A 7 10.06 6.56 8.53
N VAL A 8 8.97 6.80 7.79
CA VAL A 8 8.34 5.74 7.02
C VAL A 8 9.16 5.59 5.75
N ALA A 9 10.04 4.60 5.80
CA ALA A 9 11.07 4.24 4.84
C ALA A 9 10.71 4.64 3.40
N GLU A 10 11.48 5.62 2.93
CA GLU A 10 11.78 5.84 1.53
C GLU A 10 12.62 4.64 1.07
N ALA A 11 11.97 3.58 0.62
CA ALA A 11 12.64 2.48 -0.07
C ALA A 11 12.39 2.71 -1.56
N ALA A 12 13.39 3.33 -2.19
CA ALA A 12 13.46 3.59 -3.60
C ALA A 12 13.22 2.33 -4.44
N SER A 13 12.44 2.47 -5.51
CA SER A 13 12.66 1.73 -6.75
C SER A 13 12.27 2.62 -7.93
N GLU A 14 13.28 3.37 -8.37
CA GLU A 14 13.55 3.94 -9.70
C GLU A 14 12.44 4.68 -10.49
N PRO A 15 12.76 5.82 -11.15
CA PRO A 15 11.87 6.46 -12.12
C PRO A 15 11.85 5.66 -13.43
N ARG A 16 11.41 4.40 -13.38
CA ARG A 16 10.94 3.71 -14.58
C ARG A 16 9.51 4.20 -14.74
N GLY A 17 9.18 4.71 -15.93
CA GLY A 17 7.99 5.53 -16.16
C GLY A 17 6.71 4.96 -15.52
N LEU A 18 5.75 5.86 -15.25
CA LEU A 18 4.46 5.55 -14.62
C LEU A 18 3.98 4.13 -15.00
N PRO A 19 3.67 3.26 -14.02
CA PRO A 19 3.25 1.90 -14.31
C PRO A 19 2.08 1.92 -15.29
N SER A 20 2.06 0.95 -16.20
CA SER A 20 1.03 0.84 -17.23
C SER A 20 -0.38 0.76 -16.64
N ARG A 21 -0.52 0.32 -15.39
CA ARG A 21 -1.77 0.28 -14.64
C ARG A 21 -1.56 0.42 -13.13
N TYR A 22 -2.35 1.31 -12.53
CA TYR A 22 -2.51 1.39 -11.07
C TYR A 22 -3.64 0.51 -10.58
N LEU A 23 -3.42 -0.16 -9.44
CA LEU A 23 -4.39 -1.02 -8.79
C LEU A 23 -5.45 -0.19 -8.06
N THR A 24 -6.66 -0.72 -7.99
CA THR A 24 -7.80 -0.14 -7.26
C THR A 24 -8.02 -0.91 -5.97
N PRO A 25 -8.85 -0.41 -5.03
CA PRO A 25 -9.25 -1.18 -3.86
C PRO A 25 -9.93 -2.51 -4.24
N ASP A 26 -10.66 -2.53 -5.35
CA ASP A 26 -11.32 -3.72 -5.88
C ASP A 26 -10.31 -4.75 -6.39
N ASP A 27 -9.27 -4.28 -7.08
CA ASP A 27 -8.16 -5.11 -7.56
C ASP A 27 -7.40 -5.76 -6.39
N LEU A 28 -7.18 -5.02 -5.29
CA LEU A 28 -6.60 -5.58 -4.06
C LEU A 28 -7.51 -6.64 -3.43
N VAL A 29 -8.82 -6.43 -3.43
CA VAL A 29 -9.78 -7.41 -2.90
C VAL A 29 -9.73 -8.70 -3.69
N ALA A 30 -9.73 -8.61 -5.02
CA ALA A 30 -9.60 -9.77 -5.89
C ALA A 30 -8.23 -10.45 -5.75
N MET A 31 -7.16 -9.68 -5.60
CA MET A 31 -5.79 -10.22 -5.50
C MET A 31 -5.52 -10.95 -4.19
N PHE A 32 -6.05 -10.45 -3.08
CA PHE A 32 -5.85 -11.03 -1.74
C PHE A 32 -7.02 -11.92 -1.28
N ASP A 33 -7.98 -12.20 -2.17
CA ASP A 33 -9.22 -12.94 -1.86
C ASP A 33 -9.92 -12.39 -0.59
N LEU A 34 -10.04 -11.07 -0.51
CA LEU A 34 -10.66 -10.41 0.65
C LEU A 34 -12.18 -10.44 0.53
N PRO A 35 -12.90 -10.44 1.66
CA PRO A 35 -14.37 -10.44 1.64
C PRO A 35 -14.97 -9.14 1.10
N SER A 36 -14.31 -7.98 1.29
CA SER A 36 -14.84 -6.66 0.92
C SER A 36 -13.76 -5.60 0.73
N VAL A 37 -14.05 -4.58 -0.09
CA VAL A 37 -13.25 -3.33 -0.21
C VAL A 37 -13.17 -2.55 1.10
N GLU A 38 -14.11 -2.79 2.02
CA GLU A 38 -14.06 -2.24 3.38
C GLU A 38 -12.79 -2.64 4.13
N THR A 39 -12.28 -3.86 3.93
CA THR A 39 -11.02 -4.30 4.53
C THR A 39 -9.86 -3.43 4.07
N VAL A 40 -9.83 -3.09 2.78
CA VAL A 40 -8.82 -2.18 2.21
C VAL A 40 -8.97 -0.76 2.78
N TYR A 41 -10.19 -0.27 2.97
CA TYR A 41 -10.43 1.00 3.66
C TYR A 41 -10.01 0.96 5.14
N GLN A 42 -10.20 -0.18 5.82
CA GLN A 42 -9.73 -0.37 7.19
C GLN A 42 -8.20 -0.32 7.28
N TRP A 43 -7.47 -0.94 6.35
CA TRP A 43 -6.02 -0.84 6.31
C TRP A 43 -5.55 0.61 6.23
N ARG A 44 -6.25 1.44 5.46
CA ARG A 44 -5.94 2.88 5.38
C ARG A 44 -6.23 3.62 6.67
N ARG A 45 -7.32 3.31 7.37
CA ARG A 45 -7.63 3.90 8.69
C ARG A 45 -6.61 3.49 9.75
N LYS A 46 -6.22 2.21 9.75
CA LYS A 46 -5.26 1.64 10.70
C LYS A 46 -3.81 1.95 10.32
N ARG A 47 -3.56 2.50 9.13
CA ARG A 47 -2.23 2.70 8.53
C ARG A 47 -1.42 1.39 8.44
N THR A 48 -2.11 0.27 8.28
CA THR A 48 -1.55 -1.09 8.19
C THR A 48 -1.76 -1.63 6.78
N GLY A 49 -1.37 -0.87 5.77
CA GLY A 49 -1.68 -1.17 4.38
C GLY A 49 -0.63 -0.66 3.41
N PRO A 50 -0.73 -1.07 2.13
CA PRO A 50 0.18 -0.62 1.10
C PRO A 50 0.03 0.88 0.87
N ARG A 51 1.11 1.52 0.39
CA ARG A 51 1.08 2.96 0.10
C ARG A 51 0.15 3.21 -1.08
N GLY A 52 -0.97 3.87 -0.78
CA GLY A 52 -1.96 4.28 -1.78
C GLY A 52 -2.00 5.80 -1.89
N PHE A 53 -2.14 6.31 -3.11
CA PHE A 53 -2.32 7.74 -3.38
C PHE A 53 -3.74 8.03 -3.86
N ARG A 54 -4.22 9.23 -3.55
CA ARG A 54 -5.58 9.64 -3.89
C ARG A 54 -5.58 10.34 -5.25
N VAL A 55 -6.31 9.78 -6.20
CA VAL A 55 -6.57 10.38 -7.51
C VAL A 55 -8.01 10.88 -7.53
N GLY A 56 -8.21 12.13 -7.12
CA GLY A 56 -9.53 12.74 -6.96
C GLY A 56 -10.36 12.04 -5.88
N ARG A 57 -11.46 11.39 -6.29
CA ARG A 57 -12.30 10.59 -5.36
C ARG A 57 -11.82 9.14 -5.20
N HIS A 58 -10.97 8.65 -6.11
CA HIS A 58 -10.58 7.25 -6.14
C HIS A 58 -9.22 7.05 -5.46
N LEU A 59 -9.08 5.92 -4.78
CA LEU A 59 -7.82 5.47 -4.23
C LEU A 59 -7.11 4.59 -5.26
N ARG A 60 -5.82 4.81 -5.45
CA ARG A 60 -4.98 4.03 -6.35
C ARG A 60 -3.74 3.54 -5.60
N TYR A 61 -3.30 2.36 -5.98
CA TYR A 61 -2.13 1.71 -5.41
C TYR A 61 -1.17 1.36 -6.54
N ASP A 62 0.11 1.55 -6.26
CA ASP A 62 1.16 1.09 -7.15
C ASP A 62 1.39 -0.42 -6.93
N PRO A 63 1.47 -1.24 -7.98
CA PRO A 63 1.76 -2.67 -7.82
C PRO A 63 3.09 -2.94 -7.10
N ALA A 64 4.13 -2.11 -7.31
CA ALA A 64 5.41 -2.28 -6.64
C ALA A 64 5.31 -1.98 -5.14
N ASP A 65 4.57 -0.93 -4.76
CA ASP A 65 4.30 -0.61 -3.34
C ASP A 65 3.52 -1.73 -2.64
N VAL A 66 2.57 -2.36 -3.34
CA VAL A 66 1.80 -3.46 -2.78
C VAL A 66 2.68 -4.70 -2.57
N GLN A 67 3.54 -5.02 -3.54
CA GLN A 67 4.51 -6.11 -3.38
C GLN A 67 5.44 -5.84 -2.20
N ALA A 68 6.06 -4.67 -2.12
CA ALA A 68 6.96 -4.30 -1.03
C ALA A 68 6.27 -4.36 0.34
N TRP A 69 4.99 -3.98 0.41
CA TRP A 69 4.19 -4.11 1.62
C TRP A 69 3.95 -5.57 2.03
N VAL A 70 3.60 -6.45 1.09
CA VAL A 70 3.44 -7.88 1.35
C VAL A 70 4.75 -8.51 1.81
N GLU A 71 5.87 -8.15 1.17
CA GLU A 71 7.19 -8.59 1.61
C GLU A 71 7.48 -8.10 3.03
N SER A 72 7.24 -6.82 3.34
CA SER A 72 7.40 -6.31 4.70
C SER A 72 6.50 -7.03 5.72
N LEU A 73 5.30 -7.47 5.36
CA LEU A 73 4.43 -8.28 6.22
C LEU A 73 4.99 -9.70 6.43
N ARG A 74 5.53 -10.33 5.40
CA ARG A 74 6.15 -11.66 5.50
C ARG A 74 7.37 -11.63 6.41
N GLU A 75 8.17 -10.54 6.33
CA GLU A 75 9.39 -10.39 7.13
C GLU A 75 9.06 -9.96 8.57
N GLY A 76 8.04 -9.12 8.75
CA GLY A 76 7.53 -8.73 10.07
C GLY A 76 6.82 -9.86 10.83
N ALA A 77 6.36 -10.90 10.15
CA ALA A 77 5.84 -12.13 10.78
C ALA A 77 6.96 -13.11 11.20
N ALA A 78 8.18 -12.89 10.74
CA ALA A 78 9.36 -13.73 11.05
C ALA A 78 10.20 -13.19 12.22
N ALA A 79 9.69 -12.20 12.98
CA ALA A 79 10.36 -11.59 14.13
C ALA A 79 9.65 -11.90 15.45
#